data_AF-A0A2Z4YQ23-F1
#
_entry.id   AF-A0A2Z4YQ23-F1
#
_cell.length_a   1.000
_cell.length_b   1.000
_cell.length_c   1.000
_cell.angle_alpha   90.00
_cell.angle_beta   90.00
_cell.angle_gamma   90.00
#
_symmetry.space_group_name_H-M   'P 1'
#
loop_
_entity.id
_entity.type
_entity.pdbx_description
1 polymer ?
#
loop_
_entity_poly.entity_id
_entity_poly.type
_entity_poly.pdbx_seq_one_letter_code
_entity_poly.pdbx_strand_id
1 'polypeptide(L)'
;MSGKTEINAHFTSPPFQYIEAKSPNVHRVLSSTDYLGNITLDVTFAPKKFVDANPKMTQAFIDALDEANDLIAKDKKKAAEIFSSSSKVKVEPADAQEMIEDKDAKFDTTPNGVMNFADFMHRASLIKTVPSKWSDMFVPQLADRKGS
;
A
#
# COMPACT_ATOMS: atom_id res chain seq x y z
N MET A 1 18.92 -12.16 4.59
CA MET A 1 19.15 -13.55 4.12
C MET A 1 20.55 -14.01 4.55
N SER A 2 20.68 -15.07 5.36
CA SER A 2 21.97 -15.55 5.90
C SER A 2 22.76 -16.44 4.93
N GLY A 3 22.31 -16.61 3.68
CA GLY A 3 22.95 -17.48 2.67
C GLY A 3 22.82 -18.98 2.95
N LYS A 4 21.87 -19.39 3.80
CA LYS A 4 21.73 -20.78 4.29
C LYS A 4 20.41 -21.47 3.88
N THR A 5 19.66 -20.93 2.94
CA THR A 5 18.39 -21.51 2.46
C THR A 5 18.42 -21.77 0.97
N GLU A 6 17.57 -22.69 0.50
CA GLU A 6 17.39 -23.01 -0.93
C GLU A 6 16.68 -21.89 -1.72
N ILE A 7 16.17 -20.86 -1.03
CA ILE A 7 15.47 -19.71 -1.64
C ILE A 7 16.52 -18.71 -2.14
N ASN A 8 16.55 -18.49 -3.45
CA ASN A 8 17.49 -17.58 -4.14
C ASN A 8 16.90 -16.18 -4.44
N ALA A 9 15.58 -16.05 -4.46
CA ALA A 9 14.85 -14.79 -4.69
C ALA A 9 13.47 -14.83 -4.04
N HIS A 10 12.93 -13.68 -3.65
CA HIS A 10 11.56 -13.52 -3.16
C HIS A 10 11.05 -12.11 -3.41
N PHE A 11 9.72 -11.95 -3.39
CA PHE A 11 9.08 -10.65 -3.35
C PHE A 11 8.81 -10.27 -1.90
N THR A 12 9.02 -9.01 -1.57
CA THR A 12 8.75 -8.47 -0.23
C THR A 12 8.23 -7.04 -0.36
N SER A 13 7.83 -6.44 0.75
CA SER A 13 7.24 -5.11 0.83
C SER A 13 8.01 -4.24 1.84
N PRO A 14 7.78 -2.92 1.85
CA PRO A 14 8.27 -2.07 2.93
C PRO A 14 7.74 -2.53 4.31
N PRO A 15 8.55 -2.44 5.39
CA PRO A 15 9.93 -1.92 5.40
C PRO A 15 10.99 -2.97 5.03
N PHE A 16 10.61 -4.24 4.89
CA PHE A 16 11.53 -5.37 4.78
C PHE A 16 12.40 -5.33 3.51
N GLN A 17 11.88 -4.88 2.37
CA GLN A 17 12.69 -4.76 1.14
C GLN A 17 13.90 -3.84 1.34
N TYR A 18 13.71 -2.74 2.08
CA TYR A 18 14.77 -1.78 2.38
C TYR A 18 15.74 -2.32 3.42
N ILE A 19 15.22 -2.97 4.47
CA ILE A 19 16.04 -3.60 5.51
C ILE A 19 16.94 -4.68 4.90
N GLU A 20 16.39 -5.52 4.02
CA GLU A 20 17.13 -6.60 3.38
C GLU A 20 18.17 -6.08 2.38
N ALA A 21 17.86 -5.03 1.62
CA ALA A 21 18.76 -4.41 0.65
C ALA A 21 20.02 -3.79 1.29
N LYS A 22 20.02 -3.53 2.61
CA LYS A 22 21.23 -3.11 3.34
C LYS A 22 22.27 -4.24 3.48
N SER A 23 21.87 -5.49 3.28
CA SER A 23 22.81 -6.61 3.30
C SER A 23 23.62 -6.64 2.00
N PRO A 24 24.96 -6.77 2.06
CA PRO A 24 25.80 -6.88 0.85
C PRO A 24 25.54 -8.16 0.04
N ASN A 25 24.80 -9.13 0.60
CA ASN A 25 24.42 -10.38 -0.05
C ASN A 25 23.08 -10.28 -0.81
N VAL A 26 22.42 -9.12 -0.76
CA VAL A 26 21.11 -8.89 -1.39
C VAL A 26 21.28 -7.83 -2.46
N HIS A 27 20.70 -8.09 -3.63
CA HIS A 27 20.55 -7.09 -4.69
C HIS A 27 19.13 -7.18 -5.25
N ARG A 28 18.63 -6.07 -5.75
CA ARG A 28 17.31 -6.02 -6.39
C ARG A 28 17.40 -6.60 -7.79
N VAL A 29 16.60 -7.62 -8.08
CA VAL A 29 16.49 -8.24 -9.41
C VAL A 29 15.51 -7.46 -10.28
N LEU A 30 14.36 -7.07 -9.72
CA LEU A 30 13.34 -6.25 -10.38
C LEU A 30 12.48 -5.50 -9.34
N SER A 31 11.73 -4.49 -9.78
CA SER A 31 10.66 -3.85 -9.00
C SER A 31 9.29 -4.16 -9.60
N SER A 32 8.25 -4.32 -8.78
CA SER A 32 6.87 -4.44 -9.27
C SER A 32 6.43 -3.17 -10.02
N THR A 33 6.93 -2.01 -9.61
CA THR A 33 6.63 -0.70 -10.21
C THR A 33 7.13 -0.58 -11.65
N ASP A 34 8.19 -1.32 -12.03
CA ASP A 34 8.72 -1.34 -13.40
C ASP A 34 7.76 -2.01 -14.39
N TYR A 35 6.84 -2.86 -13.91
CA TYR A 35 5.94 -3.66 -14.74
C TYR A 35 4.46 -3.32 -14.53
N LEU A 36 4.08 -3.01 -13.29
CA LEU A 36 2.69 -2.75 -12.91
C LEU A 36 2.40 -1.26 -12.74
N GLY A 37 3.43 -0.41 -12.67
CA GLY A 37 3.28 1.00 -12.34
C GLY A 37 2.85 1.22 -10.89
N ASN A 38 2.17 2.35 -10.64
CA ASN A 38 1.57 2.62 -9.33
C ASN A 38 0.35 1.71 -9.13
N ILE A 39 0.36 0.95 -8.04
CA ILE A 39 -0.72 0.03 -7.69
C ILE A 39 -1.10 0.20 -6.22
N THR A 40 -2.36 -0.05 -5.91
CA THR A 40 -2.79 -0.22 -4.52
C THR A 40 -2.19 -1.49 -3.95
N LEU A 41 -1.23 -1.33 -3.04
CA LEU A 41 -0.61 -2.43 -2.31
C LEU A 41 -1.47 -2.88 -1.13
N ASP A 42 -1.92 -1.92 -0.31
CA ASP A 42 -2.69 -2.17 0.91
C ASP A 42 -4.02 -1.43 0.89
N VAL A 43 -5.04 -2.02 1.53
CA VAL A 43 -6.36 -1.42 1.74
C VAL A 43 -6.79 -1.56 3.20
N THR A 44 -7.40 -0.51 3.75
CA THR A 44 -8.15 -0.61 5.00
C THR A 44 -9.57 -1.05 4.70
N PHE A 45 -10.08 -2.04 5.42
CA PHE A 45 -11.44 -2.56 5.22
C PHE A 45 -12.26 -2.56 6.52
N ALA A 46 -13.58 -2.51 6.35
CA ALA A 46 -14.55 -2.67 7.41
C ALA A 46 -15.73 -3.53 6.92
N PRO A 47 -16.46 -4.22 7.81
CA PRO A 47 -17.66 -4.95 7.41
C PRO A 47 -18.68 -4.02 6.75
N LYS A 48 -19.29 -4.45 5.64
CA LYS A 48 -20.32 -3.66 4.93
C LYS A 48 -21.43 -3.14 5.85
N LYS A 49 -21.93 -3.97 6.77
CA LYS A 49 -22.96 -3.57 7.75
C LYS A 49 -22.55 -2.36 8.61
N PHE A 50 -21.26 -2.21 8.92
CA PHE A 50 -20.76 -1.09 9.70
C PHE A 50 -20.77 0.19 8.85
N VAL A 51 -20.28 0.11 7.62
CA VAL A 51 -20.27 1.24 6.67
C VAL A 51 -21.69 1.73 6.39
N ASP A 52 -22.61 0.80 6.10
CA ASP A 52 -24.02 1.11 5.80
C ASP A 52 -24.72 1.77 7.01
N ALA A 53 -24.41 1.32 8.23
CA ALA A 53 -25.01 1.86 9.46
C ALA A 53 -24.36 3.17 9.94
N ASN A 54 -23.11 3.44 9.54
CA ASN A 54 -22.32 4.57 10.07
C ASN A 54 -21.69 5.42 8.95
N PRO A 55 -22.45 5.93 7.98
CA PRO A 55 -21.89 6.63 6.81
C PRO A 55 -21.08 7.87 7.18
N LYS A 56 -21.47 8.58 8.25
CA LYS A 56 -20.72 9.75 8.77
C LYS A 56 -19.38 9.36 9.40
N MET A 57 -19.33 8.23 10.12
CA MET A 57 -18.07 7.74 10.70
C MET A 57 -17.13 7.23 9.61
N THR A 58 -17.67 6.58 8.58
CA THR A 58 -16.88 6.19 7.41
C THR A 58 -16.30 7.41 6.70
N GLN A 59 -17.10 8.46 6.49
CA GLN A 59 -16.59 9.69 5.88
C GLN A 59 -15.50 10.33 6.72
N ALA A 60 -15.72 10.49 8.04
CA ALA A 60 -14.73 11.06 8.94
C ALA A 60 -13.41 10.27 8.97
N PHE A 61 -13.47 8.93 8.85
CA PHE A 61 -12.27 8.11 8.73
C PHE A 61 -11.52 8.36 7.42
N ILE A 62 -12.23 8.48 6.29
CA ILE A 62 -11.62 8.78 4.99
C ILE A 62 -10.97 10.16 5.02
N ASP A 63 -11.66 11.17 5.56
CA ASP A 63 -11.14 12.54 5.66
C ASP A 63 -9.87 12.57 6.53
N ALA A 64 -9.86 11.85 7.66
CA ALA A 64 -8.67 11.74 8.50
C ALA A 64 -7.50 11.02 7.81
N LEU A 65 -7.78 10.03 6.95
CA LEU A 65 -6.76 9.35 6.17
C LEU A 65 -6.21 10.25 5.05
N ASP A 66 -7.06 11.08 4.43
CA ASP A 66 -6.63 12.13 3.50
C ASP A 66 -5.73 13.16 4.20
N GLU A 67 -6.09 13.62 5.40
CA GLU A 67 -5.23 14.50 6.22
C GLU A 67 -3.88 13.85 6.56
N ALA A 68 -3.85 12.56 6.85
CA ALA A 68 -2.62 11.83 7.11
C ALA A 68 -1.73 11.72 5.86
N ASN A 69 -2.31 11.46 4.68
CA ASN A 69 -1.58 11.45 3.41
C ASN A 69 -1.00 12.84 3.09
N ASP A 70 -1.77 13.89 3.36
CA ASP A 70 -1.33 15.28 3.25
C ASP A 70 -0.14 15.59 4.17
N LEU A 71 -0.17 15.10 5.41
CA LEU A 71 0.94 15.22 6.35
C LEU A 71 2.20 14.52 5.81
N ILE A 72 2.05 13.27 5.30
CA ILE A 72 3.17 12.51 4.73
C ILE A 72 3.81 13.27 3.56
N ALA A 73 2.99 13.86 2.69
CA ALA A 73 3.49 14.63 1.55
C ALA A 73 4.26 15.90 1.99
N LYS A 74 3.70 16.63 2.97
CA LYS A 74 4.20 17.94 3.44
C LYS A 74 5.40 17.83 4.39
N ASP A 75 5.41 16.84 5.27
CA ASP A 75 6.43 16.66 6.32
C ASP A 75 6.80 15.18 6.50
N LYS A 76 7.62 14.70 5.56
CA LYS A 76 8.12 13.31 5.55
C LYS A 76 8.91 12.95 6.79
N LYS A 77 9.67 13.91 7.34
CA LYS A 77 10.41 13.72 8.58
C LYS A 77 9.45 13.45 9.73
N LYS A 78 8.41 14.27 9.88
CA LYS A 78 7.42 14.07 10.93
C LYS A 78 6.66 12.75 10.77
N ALA A 79 6.29 12.39 9.54
CA ALA A 79 5.65 11.11 9.25
C ALA A 79 6.55 9.92 9.63
N ALA A 80 7.84 9.99 9.33
CA ALA A 80 8.81 8.97 9.69
C ALA A 80 8.99 8.82 11.21
N GLU A 81 9.03 9.94 11.95
CA GLU A 81 9.05 9.92 13.43
C GLU A 81 7.80 9.25 14.02
N ILE A 82 6.61 9.55 13.49
CA ILE A 82 5.34 8.92 13.89
C ILE A 82 5.38 7.42 13.61
N PHE A 83 5.83 7.01 12.42
CA PHE A 83 5.94 5.60 12.06
C PHE A 83 6.91 4.85 12.99
N SER A 84 8.13 5.37 13.17
CA SER A 84 9.15 4.74 14.02
C SER A 84 8.72 4.60 15.48
N SER A 85 7.97 5.58 16.02
CA SER A 85 7.48 5.53 17.41
C SER A 85 6.32 4.57 17.64
N SER A 86 5.55 4.23 16.59
CA SER A 86 4.35 3.37 16.67
C SER A 86 4.56 1.97 16.09
N SER A 87 5.61 1.78 15.29
CA SER A 87 5.92 0.51 14.63
C SER A 87 6.37 -0.55 15.64
N LYS A 88 5.86 -1.77 15.48
CA LYS A 88 6.36 -2.96 16.21
C LYS A 88 7.69 -3.46 15.68
N VAL A 89 8.00 -3.16 14.41
CA VAL A 89 9.31 -3.43 13.81
C VAL A 89 10.18 -2.22 14.07
N LYS A 90 11.33 -2.43 14.71
CA LYS A 90 12.27 -1.33 14.98
C LYS A 90 12.83 -0.81 13.65
N VAL A 91 12.40 0.40 13.28
CA VAL A 91 12.89 1.15 12.13
C VAL A 91 13.29 2.52 12.64
N GLU A 92 14.55 2.92 12.40
CA GLU A 92 15.02 4.24 12.82
C GLU A 92 14.32 5.34 12.00
N PRO A 93 14.02 6.53 12.56
CA PRO A 93 13.31 7.59 11.84
C PRO A 93 13.95 7.97 10.51
N ALA A 94 15.29 7.98 10.43
CA ALA A 94 16.01 8.26 9.19
C ALA A 94 15.75 7.19 8.12
N ASP A 95 15.70 5.91 8.51
CA ASP A 95 15.39 4.82 7.60
C ASP A 95 13.95 4.92 7.10
N ALA A 96 12.99 5.19 7.99
CA ALA A 96 11.60 5.39 7.61
C ALA A 96 11.42 6.60 6.68
N GLN A 97 12.19 7.68 6.89
CA GLN A 97 12.16 8.85 6.02
C GLN A 97 12.68 8.51 4.62
N GLU A 98 13.79 7.79 4.50
CA GLU A 98 14.32 7.32 3.21
C GLU A 98 13.27 6.48 2.46
N MET A 99 12.54 5.60 3.16
CA MET A 99 11.47 4.80 2.56
C MET A 99 10.31 5.64 2.02
N ILE A 100 9.92 6.71 2.73
CA ILE A 100 8.83 7.61 2.31
C ILE A 100 9.29 8.57 1.20
N GLU A 101 10.60 8.84 1.11
CA GLU A 101 11.20 9.64 0.05
C GLU A 101 11.44 8.86 -1.25
N ASP A 102 11.35 7.53 -1.21
CA ASP A 102 11.40 6.70 -2.41
C ASP A 102 10.32 7.15 -3.42
N LYS A 103 10.72 7.32 -4.69
CA LYS A 103 9.83 7.79 -5.77
C LYS A 103 8.58 6.91 -5.96
N ASP A 104 8.70 5.63 -5.59
CA ASP A 104 7.67 4.62 -5.73
C ASP A 104 6.79 4.50 -4.47
N ALA A 105 7.15 5.19 -3.38
CA ALA A 105 6.29 5.32 -2.21
C ALA A 105 5.15 6.32 -2.49
N LYS A 106 3.92 5.81 -2.55
CA LYS A 106 2.70 6.60 -2.77
C LYS A 106 1.69 6.29 -1.67
N PHE A 107 1.09 7.34 -1.12
CA PHE A 107 0.06 7.27 -0.10
C PHE A 107 -1.15 8.03 -0.60
N ASP A 108 -2.25 7.30 -0.81
CA ASP A 108 -3.51 7.84 -1.32
C ASP A 108 -4.66 6.96 -0.81
N THR A 109 -5.82 7.56 -0.61
CA THR A 109 -7.08 6.86 -0.33
C THR A 109 -7.81 6.46 -1.61
N THR A 110 -7.40 7.00 -2.76
CA THR A 110 -7.88 6.67 -4.09
C THR A 110 -7.11 5.47 -4.62
N PRO A 111 -7.77 4.33 -4.91
CA PRO A 111 -7.08 3.14 -5.37
C PRO A 111 -6.53 3.34 -6.79
N ASN A 112 -5.41 2.69 -7.10
CA ASN A 112 -4.75 2.71 -8.40
C ASN A 112 -4.51 1.27 -8.89
N GLY A 113 -4.74 1.00 -10.17
CA GLY A 113 -4.41 -0.26 -10.84
C GLY A 113 -5.19 -1.51 -10.38
N VAL A 114 -6.22 -1.36 -9.54
CA VAL A 114 -6.95 -2.50 -8.94
C VAL A 114 -7.71 -3.35 -9.96
N MET A 115 -8.16 -2.76 -11.07
CA MET A 115 -8.81 -3.54 -12.14
C MET A 115 -7.84 -4.46 -12.87
N ASN A 116 -6.57 -4.04 -13.05
CA ASN A 116 -5.55 -4.90 -13.64
C ASN A 116 -5.33 -6.19 -12.82
N PHE A 117 -5.42 -6.08 -11.48
CA PHE A 117 -5.38 -7.23 -10.58
C PHE A 117 -6.63 -8.10 -10.68
N ALA A 118 -7.83 -7.50 -10.69
CA ALA A 118 -9.07 -8.26 -10.85
C ALA A 118 -9.08 -9.06 -12.17
N ASP A 119 -8.63 -8.44 -13.27
CA ASP A 119 -8.50 -9.09 -14.58
C ASP A 119 -7.47 -10.22 -14.56
N PHE A 120 -6.31 -9.99 -13.93
CA PHE A 120 -5.31 -11.04 -13.74
C PHE A 120 -5.86 -12.21 -12.93
N MET A 121 -6.49 -11.94 -11.78
CA MET A 121 -7.07 -12.95 -10.90
C MET A 121 -8.14 -13.77 -11.63
N HIS A 122 -8.93 -13.15 -12.49
CA HIS A 122 -9.91 -13.89 -13.29
C HIS A 122 -9.25 -14.79 -14.33
N ARG A 123 -8.27 -14.28 -15.10
CA ARG A 123 -7.51 -15.10 -16.06
C ARG A 123 -6.77 -16.26 -15.37
N ALA A 124 -6.28 -16.04 -14.16
CA ALA A 124 -5.64 -17.05 -13.32
C ALA A 124 -6.66 -17.99 -12.60
N SER A 125 -7.96 -17.83 -12.85
CA SER A 125 -9.05 -18.61 -12.22
C SER A 125 -9.11 -18.50 -10.69
N LEU A 126 -8.58 -17.42 -10.11
CA LEU A 126 -8.65 -17.10 -8.68
C LEU A 126 -10.02 -16.50 -8.29
N ILE A 127 -10.66 -15.79 -9.23
CA ILE A 127 -12.04 -15.29 -9.08
C ILE A 127 -12.89 -15.66 -10.28
N LYS A 128 -14.18 -15.91 -10.02
CA LYS A 128 -15.18 -16.21 -11.06
C LYS A 128 -15.79 -14.95 -11.67
N THR A 129 -15.99 -13.93 -10.84
CA THR A 129 -16.68 -12.69 -11.21
C THR A 129 -15.71 -11.53 -11.11
N VAL A 130 -15.56 -10.78 -12.21
CA VAL A 130 -14.80 -9.54 -12.25
C VAL A 130 -15.75 -8.38 -11.90
N PRO A 131 -15.36 -7.43 -11.03
CA PRO A 131 -16.10 -6.19 -10.82
C PRO A 131 -16.28 -5.44 -12.15
N SER A 132 -17.40 -4.75 -12.36
CA SER A 132 -17.59 -4.01 -13.62
C SER A 132 -16.75 -2.74 -13.65
N LYS A 133 -16.49 -2.17 -12.48
CA LYS A 133 -15.63 -1.01 -12.26
C LYS A 133 -15.00 -1.10 -10.87
N TRP A 134 -13.89 -0.38 -10.67
CA TRP A 134 -13.15 -0.43 -9.41
C TRP A 134 -14.02 -0.06 -8.21
N SER A 135 -14.90 0.93 -8.35
CA SER A 135 -15.74 1.43 -7.26
C SER A 135 -16.70 0.38 -6.70
N ASP A 136 -16.98 -0.70 -7.44
CA ASP A 136 -17.80 -1.81 -6.96
C ASP A 136 -17.15 -2.57 -5.78
N MET A 137 -15.83 -2.44 -5.62
CA MET A 137 -15.06 -3.07 -4.55
C MET A 137 -14.86 -2.17 -3.32
N PHE A 138 -15.17 -0.87 -3.42
CA PHE A 138 -14.86 0.12 -2.39
C PHE A 138 -16.11 0.76 -1.81
N VAL A 139 -15.95 1.50 -0.71
CA VAL A 139 -17.07 2.17 -0.05
C VAL A 139 -17.66 3.28 -0.95
N PRO A 140 -18.99 3.54 -0.90
CA PRO A 140 -19.65 4.50 -1.79
C PRO A 140 -19.06 5.91 -1.75
N GLN A 141 -18.52 6.33 -0.60
CA GLN A 141 -17.89 7.63 -0.38
C GLN A 141 -16.69 7.89 -1.30
N LEU A 142 -16.08 6.84 -1.85
CA LEU A 142 -14.96 6.97 -2.78
C LEU A 142 -15.41 6.98 -4.25
N ALA A 143 -16.65 6.60 -4.57
CA ALA A 143 -17.06 6.24 -5.94
C ALA A 143 -16.86 7.35 -6.99
N ASP A 144 -16.87 8.62 -6.58
CA ASP A 144 -16.69 9.77 -7.47
C ASP A 144 -15.21 10.18 -7.65
N ARG A 145 -14.28 9.52 -6.95
CA ARG A 145 -12.84 9.78 -7.10
C ARG A 145 -12.34 9.20 -8.43
N LYS A 146 -11.20 9.71 -8.91
CA LYS A 146 -10.55 9.21 -10.13
C LYS A 146 -9.68 7.99 -9.81
N GLY A 147 -10.33 6.91 -9.38
CA GLY A 147 -9.66 5.65 -9.06
C GLY A 147 -9.45 4.73 -10.26
N SER A 148 -8.58 3.74 -10.02
CA SER A 148 -8.04 2.70 -10.92
C SER A 148 -7.00 3.19 -11.91
#